data_AF-A0A7X8X534-F1
#
_entry.id   AF-A0A7X8X534-F1
#
_cell.length_a   1.000
_cell.length_b   1.000
_cell.length_c   1.000
_cell.angle_alpha   90.00
_cell.angle_beta   90.00
_cell.angle_gamma   90.00
#
_symmetry.space_group_name_H-M   'P 1'
#
loop_
_entity.id
_entity.type
_entity.pdbx_description
1 polymer ?
#
loop_
_entity_poly.entity_id
_entity_poly.type
_entity_poly.pdbx_seq_one_letter_code
_entity_poly.pdbx_strand_id
1 'polypeptide(L)'
;MINTEKLKVALASYKKDFIPRQWNDEKYKWEAVKHFQDHWDIHASDFLNMFLEAIDKTANLLASMNFYPKGMIKGFIEADSEAVRAMFLNLYDETKGLAERVEKFESDAEALRVKYDNGTWKQHYQNLNSISTYLWLRYPDKYY
;
A
#
# COMPACT_ATOMS: atom_id res chain seq x y z
N MET A 1 -25.70 -20.71 -10.51
CA MET A 1 -25.51 -21.30 -9.17
C MET A 1 -24.19 -22.06 -9.18
N ILE A 2 -23.30 -21.84 -8.21
CA ILE A 2 -21.97 -22.51 -8.17
C ILE A 2 -22.17 -24.00 -7.84
N ASN A 3 -21.42 -24.88 -8.52
CA ASN A 3 -21.40 -26.31 -8.22
C ASN A 3 -20.50 -26.58 -6.99
N THR A 4 -21.12 -26.82 -5.85
CA THR A 4 -20.46 -26.96 -4.55
C THR A 4 -19.52 -28.15 -4.48
N GLU A 5 -19.84 -29.26 -5.17
CA GLU A 5 -18.99 -30.46 -5.16
C GLU A 5 -17.71 -30.25 -5.96
N LYS A 6 -17.80 -29.62 -7.14
CA LYS A 6 -16.60 -29.23 -7.90
C LYS A 6 -15.73 -28.23 -7.11
N LEU A 7 -16.34 -27.30 -6.38
CA LEU A 7 -15.63 -26.34 -5.54
C LEU A 7 -14.85 -27.04 -4.40
N LYS A 8 -15.46 -28.00 -3.72
CA LYS A 8 -14.78 -28.78 -2.65
C LYS A 8 -13.55 -29.51 -3.19
N VAL A 9 -13.68 -30.16 -4.36
CA VAL A 9 -12.56 -30.86 -5.02
C VAL A 9 -11.45 -29.88 -5.38
N ALA A 10 -11.79 -28.73 -5.98
CA ALA A 10 -10.82 -27.69 -6.32
C ALA A 10 -10.10 -27.15 -5.08
N LEU A 11 -10.81 -26.91 -3.98
CA LEU A 11 -10.25 -26.41 -2.73
C LEU A 11 -9.28 -27.42 -2.09
N ALA A 12 -9.61 -28.71 -2.10
CA ALA A 12 -8.72 -29.75 -1.58
C ALA A 12 -7.42 -29.82 -2.39
N SER A 13 -7.51 -29.76 -3.72
CA SER A 13 -6.34 -29.70 -4.61
C SER A 13 -5.51 -28.45 -4.39
N TYR A 14 -6.14 -27.28 -4.27
CA TYR A 14 -5.46 -26.02 -3.97
C TYR A 14 -4.67 -26.11 -2.66
N LYS A 15 -5.29 -26.58 -1.57
CA LYS A 15 -4.63 -26.71 -0.26
C LYS A 15 -3.42 -27.65 -0.31
N LYS A 16 -3.52 -28.77 -1.05
CA LYS A 16 -2.42 -29.71 -1.25
C LYS A 16 -1.24 -29.08 -2.00
N ASP A 17 -1.55 -28.28 -3.02
CA ASP A 17 -0.53 -27.67 -3.89
C ASP A 17 -0.02 -26.32 -3.36
N PHE A 18 -0.70 -25.70 -2.40
CA PHE A 18 -0.36 -24.36 -1.91
C PHE A 18 1.06 -24.29 -1.37
N ILE A 19 1.42 -25.14 -0.40
CA ILE A 19 2.78 -25.15 0.18
C ILE A 19 3.87 -25.44 -0.87
N PRO A 20 3.78 -26.52 -1.68
CA PRO A 20 4.86 -26.84 -2.61
C PRO A 20 4.95 -25.93 -3.84
N ARG A 21 3.86 -25.26 -4.26
CA ARG A 21 3.82 -24.50 -5.53
C ARG A 21 3.56 -23.01 -5.41
N GLN A 22 2.88 -22.55 -4.37
CA GLN A 22 2.43 -21.15 -4.26
C GLN A 22 3.10 -20.41 -3.11
N TRP A 23 3.34 -21.09 -1.98
CA TRP A 23 3.86 -20.45 -0.78
C TRP A 23 5.18 -19.71 -0.99
N ASN A 24 6.12 -20.30 -1.74
CA ASN A 24 7.41 -19.67 -2.00
C ASN A 24 7.27 -18.37 -2.79
N ASP A 25 6.27 -18.28 -3.67
CA ASP A 25 6.00 -17.10 -4.51
C ASP A 25 5.10 -16.08 -3.79
N GLU A 26 4.37 -16.48 -2.76
CA GLU A 26 3.37 -15.65 -2.07
C GLU A 26 3.82 -15.15 -0.69
N LYS A 27 4.76 -15.84 -0.03
CA LYS A 27 5.20 -15.51 1.35
C LYS A 27 5.75 -14.10 1.51
N TYR A 28 6.33 -13.52 0.46
CA TYR A 28 6.92 -12.18 0.52
C TYR A 28 5.89 -11.11 0.88
N LYS A 29 4.60 -11.33 0.55
CA LYS A 29 3.50 -10.44 0.92
C LYS A 29 3.39 -10.34 2.44
N TRP A 30 3.46 -11.47 3.14
CA TRP A 30 3.43 -11.52 4.61
C TRP A 30 4.70 -10.96 5.23
N GLU A 31 5.85 -11.19 4.60
CA GLU A 31 7.12 -10.57 5.01
C GLU A 31 7.07 -9.04 4.87
N ALA A 32 6.42 -8.52 3.82
CA ALA A 32 6.22 -7.10 3.60
C ALA A 32 5.33 -6.46 4.68
N VAL A 33 4.21 -7.09 5.02
CA VAL A 33 3.32 -6.65 6.12
C VAL A 33 4.08 -6.56 7.42
N LYS A 34 4.78 -7.65 7.80
CA LYS A 34 5.53 -7.67 9.06
C LYS A 34 6.61 -6.58 9.07
N HIS A 35 7.38 -6.47 7.99
CA HIS A 35 8.45 -5.47 7.90
C HIS A 35 7.91 -4.04 7.99
N PHE A 36 6.80 -3.74 7.31
CA PHE A 36 6.13 -2.45 7.42
C PHE A 36 5.71 -2.16 8.87
N GLN A 37 5.04 -3.12 9.53
CA GLN A 37 4.58 -2.93 10.92
C GLN A 37 5.72 -2.76 11.93
N ASP A 38 6.85 -3.42 11.70
CA ASP A 38 8.03 -3.32 12.58
C ASP A 38 8.75 -1.96 12.45
N HIS A 39 8.67 -1.28 11.29
CA HIS A 39 9.44 -0.06 10.99
C HIS A 39 8.57 1.20 10.82
N TRP A 40 7.24 1.07 10.74
CA TRP A 40 6.34 2.20 10.56
C TRP A 40 6.11 2.98 11.86
N ASP A 41 6.60 4.22 11.90
CA ASP A 41 6.31 5.20 12.94
C ASP A 41 5.85 6.52 12.33
N ILE A 42 4.54 6.78 12.40
CA ILE A 42 3.91 8.00 11.88
C ILE A 42 4.38 9.27 12.59
N HIS A 43 5.08 9.18 13.70
CA HIS A 43 5.63 10.32 14.46
C HIS A 43 7.15 10.43 14.37
N ALA A 44 7.80 9.62 13.52
CA ALA A 44 9.24 9.68 13.32
C ALA A 44 9.69 11.10 12.91
N SER A 45 10.78 11.57 13.54
CA SER A 45 11.40 12.86 13.22
C SER A 45 11.98 12.88 11.81
N ASP A 46 12.56 11.76 11.38
CA ASP A 46 13.01 11.54 10.01
C ASP A 46 11.99 10.69 9.26
N PHE A 47 10.91 11.35 8.84
CA PHE A 47 9.78 10.67 8.20
C PHE A 47 10.16 10.03 6.86
N LEU A 48 11.09 10.62 6.12
CA LEU A 48 11.53 10.10 4.83
C LEU A 48 12.25 8.76 4.97
N ASN A 49 13.26 8.70 5.84
CA ASN A 49 14.01 7.46 6.04
C ASN A 49 13.13 6.39 6.68
N MET A 50 12.26 6.75 7.64
CA MET A 50 11.27 5.83 8.19
C MET A 50 10.36 5.27 7.10
N PHE A 51 9.79 6.13 6.25
CA PHE A 51 8.89 5.70 5.17
C PHE A 51 9.60 4.72 4.23
N LEU A 52 10.81 5.06 3.77
CA LEU A 52 11.58 4.23 2.84
C LEU A 52 11.93 2.86 3.44
N GLU A 53 12.32 2.82 4.71
CA GLU A 53 12.57 1.56 5.42
C GLU A 53 11.29 0.73 5.50
N ALA A 54 10.18 1.31 5.99
CA ALA A 54 8.93 0.57 6.17
C ALA A 54 8.39 -0.08 4.88
N ILE A 55 8.66 0.50 3.72
CA ILE A 55 8.19 -0.03 2.43
C ILE A 55 9.23 -0.88 1.68
N ASP A 56 10.44 -1.09 2.18
CA ASP A 56 11.55 -1.70 1.43
C ASP A 56 11.17 -3.09 0.89
N LYS A 57 10.49 -3.90 1.70
CA LYS A 57 10.07 -5.26 1.34
C LYS A 57 8.78 -5.37 0.52
N THR A 58 8.18 -4.25 0.10
CA THR A 58 6.91 -4.26 -0.64
C THR A 58 7.06 -4.73 -2.09
N ALA A 59 8.28 -4.72 -2.64
CA ALA A 59 8.59 -5.22 -3.99
C ALA A 59 7.58 -4.70 -5.03
N ASN A 60 6.90 -5.60 -5.75
CA ASN A 60 5.94 -5.29 -6.79
C ASN A 60 4.58 -4.77 -6.28
N LEU A 61 4.31 -4.84 -4.97
CA LEU A 61 3.05 -4.34 -4.39
C LEU A 61 2.95 -2.82 -4.52
N LEU A 62 4.08 -2.11 -4.47
CA LEU A 62 4.19 -0.66 -4.64
C LEU A 62 5.17 -0.28 -5.76
N ALA A 63 5.46 -1.21 -6.67
CA ALA A 63 6.26 -0.96 -7.86
C ALA A 63 5.70 -1.79 -9.02
N SER A 64 5.07 -1.15 -10.00
CA SER A 64 4.80 -1.81 -11.27
C SER A 64 5.61 -1.12 -12.37
N MET A 65 5.92 -1.83 -13.47
CA MET A 65 6.82 -1.35 -14.53
C MET A 65 6.51 0.08 -15.02
N ASN A 66 5.25 0.52 -14.94
CA ASN A 66 4.80 1.85 -15.38
C ASN A 66 4.22 2.73 -14.24
N PHE A 67 4.21 2.26 -13.00
CA PHE A 67 3.67 2.99 -11.85
C PHE A 67 4.68 2.98 -10.70
N TYR A 68 5.07 4.18 -10.27
CA TYR A 68 6.00 4.40 -9.17
C TYR A 68 5.30 5.09 -8.00
N PRO A 69 4.27 4.48 -7.38
CA PRO A 69 3.55 5.11 -6.27
C PRO A 69 4.49 5.40 -5.09
N LYS A 70 5.44 4.49 -4.79
CA LYS A 70 6.47 4.75 -3.77
C LYS A 70 7.39 5.91 -4.12
N GLY A 71 7.75 6.05 -5.40
CA GLY A 71 8.61 7.13 -5.88
C GLY A 71 7.91 8.50 -5.77
N MET A 72 6.61 8.54 -6.03
CA MET A 72 5.81 9.76 -5.85
C MET A 72 5.67 10.15 -4.39
N ILE A 73 5.37 9.20 -3.49
CA ILE A 73 5.33 9.51 -2.06
C ILE A 73 6.70 9.99 -1.56
N LYS A 74 7.81 9.38 -2.00
CA LYS A 74 9.16 9.89 -1.70
C LYS A 74 9.32 11.35 -2.13
N GLY A 75 8.98 11.69 -3.38
CA GLY A 75 9.05 13.05 -3.88
C GLY A 75 8.13 14.02 -3.14
N PHE A 76 6.94 13.58 -2.75
CA PHE A 76 6.02 14.37 -1.92
C PHE A 76 6.56 14.60 -0.52
N ILE A 77 7.21 13.62 0.12
CA ILE A 77 7.82 13.77 1.44
C ILE A 77 9.00 14.76 1.36
N GLU A 78 9.82 14.66 0.32
CA GLU A 78 10.94 15.58 0.07
C GLU A 78 10.44 17.02 -0.15
N ALA A 79 9.24 17.21 -0.70
CA ALA A 79 8.63 18.52 -0.92
C ALA A 79 7.87 19.07 0.31
N ASP A 80 7.09 18.22 0.99
CA ASP A 80 6.25 18.59 2.14
C ASP A 80 5.93 17.34 3.00
N SER A 81 6.88 16.99 3.87
CA SER A 81 6.78 15.80 4.74
C SER A 81 5.54 15.81 5.64
N GLU A 82 5.13 16.95 6.18
CA GLU A 82 4.00 17.04 7.10
C GLU A 82 2.66 16.93 6.38
N ALA A 83 2.55 17.41 5.14
CA ALA A 83 1.38 17.16 4.31
C ALA A 83 1.20 15.65 4.04
N VAL A 84 2.27 14.94 3.69
CA VAL A 84 2.21 13.47 3.48
C VAL A 84 1.90 12.74 4.79
N ARG A 85 2.49 13.18 5.92
CA ARG A 85 2.16 12.61 7.23
C ARG A 85 0.67 12.76 7.54
N ALA A 86 0.08 13.92 7.27
CA ALA A 86 -1.36 14.16 7.44
C ALA A 86 -2.22 13.27 6.53
N MET A 87 -1.78 13.00 5.29
CA MET A 87 -2.46 12.05 4.39
C MET A 87 -2.53 10.65 5.00
N PHE A 88 -1.42 10.11 5.51
CA PHE A 88 -1.40 8.79 6.13
C PHE A 88 -2.16 8.74 7.47
N LEU A 89 -2.09 9.81 8.27
CA LEU A 89 -2.91 9.93 9.48
C LEU A 89 -4.41 9.86 9.15
N ASN A 90 -4.85 10.57 8.11
CA ASN A 90 -6.24 10.50 7.67
C ASN A 90 -6.59 9.11 7.10
N LEU A 91 -5.70 8.54 6.28
CA LEU A 91 -5.92 7.22 5.69
C LEU A 91 -6.04 6.12 6.75
N TYR A 92 -5.33 6.22 7.87
CA TYR A 92 -5.35 5.21 8.93
C TYR A 92 -6.35 5.48 10.07
N ASP A 93 -7.13 6.55 9.96
CA ASP A 93 -8.18 6.92 10.92
C ASP A 93 -9.45 6.06 10.72
N GLU A 94 -9.46 4.86 11.31
CA GLU A 94 -10.56 3.89 11.18
C GLU A 94 -11.90 4.37 11.79
N THR A 95 -11.96 5.58 12.37
CA THR A 95 -13.21 6.22 12.80
C THR A 95 -13.99 6.85 11.64
N LYS A 96 -13.33 7.10 10.50
CA LYS A 96 -13.92 7.68 9.28
C LYS A 96 -14.29 6.63 8.24
N GLY A 97 -15.19 7.01 7.33
CA GLY A 97 -15.61 6.14 6.23
C GLY A 97 -14.42 5.73 5.35
N LEU A 98 -14.41 4.47 4.88
CA LEU A 98 -13.34 3.99 3.98
C LEU A 98 -13.28 4.82 2.70
N ALA A 99 -14.43 5.03 2.05
CA ALA A 99 -14.51 5.81 0.82
C ALA A 99 -14.00 7.25 1.02
N GLU A 100 -14.42 7.90 2.11
CA GLU A 100 -13.97 9.25 2.48
C GLU A 100 -12.44 9.34 2.59
N ARG A 101 -11.81 8.40 3.31
CA ARG A 101 -10.36 8.39 3.51
C ARG A 101 -9.59 8.14 2.22
N VAL A 102 -10.09 7.22 1.39
CA VAL A 102 -9.48 6.88 0.10
C VAL A 102 -9.57 8.06 -0.86
N GLU A 103 -10.76 8.65 -1.04
CA GLU A 103 -10.96 9.81 -1.89
C GLU A 103 -10.14 11.01 -1.42
N LYS A 104 -10.04 11.21 -0.10
CA LYS A 104 -9.21 12.27 0.47
C LYS A 104 -7.72 12.06 0.16
N PHE A 105 -7.23 10.83 0.26
CA PHE A 105 -5.84 10.51 -0.06
C PHE A 105 -5.53 10.74 -1.55
N GLU A 106 -6.44 10.33 -2.46
CA GLU A 106 -6.30 10.59 -3.89
C GLU A 106 -6.28 12.10 -4.20
N SER A 107 -7.22 12.85 -3.61
CA SER A 107 -7.30 14.31 -3.78
C SER A 107 -6.07 15.04 -3.24
N ASP A 108 -5.55 14.64 -2.07
CA ASP A 108 -4.37 15.26 -1.47
C ASP A 108 -3.11 14.96 -2.28
N ALA A 109 -2.98 13.75 -2.82
CA ALA A 109 -1.89 13.38 -3.70
C ALA A 109 -1.88 14.23 -4.99
N GLU A 110 -3.05 14.49 -5.58
CA GLU A 110 -3.16 15.36 -6.74
C GLU A 110 -2.86 16.83 -6.38
N ALA A 111 -3.31 17.30 -5.21
CA ALA A 111 -3.00 18.65 -4.74
C ALA A 111 -1.49 18.86 -4.54
N LEU A 112 -0.79 17.88 -3.94
CA LEU A 112 0.67 17.91 -3.81
C LEU A 112 1.35 17.86 -5.17
N ARG A 113 0.86 17.03 -6.10
CA ARG A 113 1.37 16.98 -7.47
C ARG A 113 1.28 18.34 -8.12
N VAL A 114 0.09 18.96 -8.17
CA VAL A 114 -0.11 20.27 -8.82
C VAL A 114 0.73 21.37 -8.15
N LYS A 115 0.85 21.35 -6.82
CA LYS A 115 1.56 22.38 -6.05
C LYS A 115 3.08 22.34 -6.25
N TYR A 116 3.67 21.14 -6.33
CA TYR A 116 5.12 20.96 -6.33
C TYR A 116 5.69 20.42 -7.65
N ASP A 117 4.85 20.12 -8.65
CA ASP A 117 5.31 19.69 -9.97
C ASP A 117 6.17 20.79 -10.63
N ASN A 118 7.36 20.39 -11.05
CA ASN A 118 8.31 21.21 -11.80
C ASN A 118 8.33 20.87 -13.30
N GLY A 119 7.29 20.20 -13.80
CA GLY A 119 7.15 19.70 -15.16
C GLY A 119 7.59 18.24 -15.34
N THR A 120 7.97 17.56 -14.26
CA THR A 120 8.41 16.15 -14.29
C THR A 120 7.34 15.18 -13.78
N TRP A 121 6.36 15.65 -13.00
CA TRP A 121 5.35 14.81 -12.36
C TRP A 121 4.06 14.76 -13.17
N LYS A 122 4.04 13.87 -14.16
CA LYS A 122 2.88 13.67 -15.05
C LYS A 122 1.63 13.12 -14.33
N GLN A 123 1.80 12.37 -13.24
CA GLN A 123 0.74 11.72 -12.46
C GLN A 123 1.19 11.51 -11.00
N HIS A 124 0.25 11.39 -10.07
CA HIS A 124 0.55 11.12 -8.64
C HIS A 124 0.65 9.62 -8.33
N TYR A 125 0.08 8.75 -9.17
CA TYR A 125 0.08 7.29 -9.06
C TYR A 125 -0.53 6.70 -7.77
N GLN A 126 -1.10 7.53 -6.89
CA GLN A 126 -1.82 7.10 -5.69
C GLN A 126 -3.27 6.76 -6.06
N ASN A 127 -3.47 5.58 -6.64
CA ASN A 127 -4.80 5.06 -6.99
C ASN A 127 -5.29 4.03 -5.96
N LEU A 128 -6.54 3.58 -6.11
CA LEU A 128 -7.15 2.51 -5.30
C LEU A 128 -6.23 1.32 -5.01
N ASN A 129 -5.43 0.84 -5.98
CA ASN A 129 -4.53 -0.30 -5.77
C ASN A 129 -3.37 0.02 -4.81
N SER A 130 -2.80 1.21 -4.93
CA SER A 130 -1.72 1.65 -4.03
C SER A 130 -2.27 1.94 -2.63
N ILE A 131 -3.44 2.60 -2.56
CA ILE A 131 -4.10 2.94 -1.31
C ILE A 131 -4.56 1.70 -0.56
N SER A 132 -5.16 0.73 -1.25
CA SER A 132 -5.51 -0.56 -0.65
C SER A 132 -4.29 -1.30 -0.12
N THR A 133 -3.15 -1.23 -0.81
CA THR A 133 -1.89 -1.79 -0.34
C THR A 133 -1.40 -1.12 0.95
N TYR A 134 -1.46 0.21 1.05
CA TYR A 134 -1.09 0.92 2.29
C TYR A 134 -2.00 0.54 3.47
N LEU A 135 -3.30 0.40 3.22
CA LEU A 135 -4.27 -0.04 4.22
C LEU A 135 -4.01 -1.49 4.66
N TRP A 136 -3.73 -2.38 3.72
CA TRP A 136 -3.44 -3.78 3.99
C TRP A 136 -2.12 -3.97 4.75
N LEU A 137 -1.06 -3.23 4.41
CA LEU A 137 0.20 -3.26 5.17
C LEU A 137 -0.01 -2.86 6.64
N ARG A 138 -0.90 -1.91 6.91
CA ARG A 138 -1.20 -1.44 8.28
C ARG A 138 -2.17 -2.38 9.01
N TYR A 139 -3.25 -2.79 8.35
CA TYR A 139 -4.36 -3.55 8.92
C TYR A 139 -4.69 -4.78 8.06
N PRO A 140 -3.79 -5.79 8.01
CA PRO A 140 -3.93 -6.93 7.09
C PRO A 140 -5.19 -7.75 7.36
N ASP A 141 -5.64 -7.86 8.61
CA ASP A 141 -6.84 -8.63 8.97
C ASP A 141 -8.15 -8.02 8.43
N LYS A 142 -8.14 -6.72 8.10
CA LYS A 142 -9.33 -5.98 7.63
C LYS A 142 -9.36 -5.80 6.11
N TYR A 143 -8.19 -5.69 5.48
CA TYR A 143 -8.07 -5.32 4.06
C TYR A 143 -7.39 -6.40 3.20
N TYR A 144 -7.54 -7.69 3.55
CA TYR A 144 -7.08 -8.84 2.75
C TYR A 144 -8.09 -9.28 1.68
#